data_AF-A0A2V5IF78-F1
#
_entry.id   AF-A0A2V5IF78-F1
#
_cell.length_a   1.000
_cell.length_b   1.000
_cell.length_c   1.000
_cell.angle_alpha   90.00
_cell.angle_beta   90.00
_cell.angle_gamma   90.00
#
_symmetry.space_group_name_H-M   'P 1'
#
loop_
_entity.id
_entity.type
_entity.pdbx_description
1 polymer ?
#
loop_
_entity_poly.entity_id
_entity_poly.type
_entity_poly.pdbx_seq_one_letter_code
_entity_poly.pdbx_strand_id
1 'polypeptide(L)'
;MSSSQERIRRLDEDWSGITDPALRKKLQNKLNQRALRARKRQDRQQALRLQQAKENSQAALPRSYALILPRLEPPQVENKILSLRRPHKQPTTLVEAVALMDRFNAAAYARYHAADPCLDHLFTLSKFNVLRAFVDNMAALGLSIEAMGDDVISPFNMTAPGNPSRQSLPASLFPTSTQCTISHHPWLDCFPFPRMRDNLVQAAGSFNDCELCTDIVDPTNGDIGMMVWGDPWLPQSWEVSQLFVAKWAWVIQGCPEIIVHSNYWRGRRGLGRLQVGTA
;
A
#
# COMPACT_ATOMS: atom_id res chain seq x y z
N MET A 1 2.79 16.66 35.28
CA MET A 1 3.23 17.66 34.31
C MET A 1 4.51 17.14 33.65
N SER A 2 4.39 16.33 32.59
CA SER A 2 5.54 15.82 31.84
C SER A 2 5.97 16.92 30.86
N SER A 3 7.20 17.40 31.03
CA SER A 3 7.77 18.50 30.27
C SER A 3 7.85 18.15 28.79
N SER A 4 7.49 19.09 27.91
CA SER A 4 7.57 18.97 26.45
C SER A 4 8.95 18.56 25.91
N GLN A 5 9.99 18.62 26.76
CA GLN A 5 11.36 18.17 26.48
C GLN A 5 11.50 16.64 26.34
N GLU A 6 10.65 15.83 26.97
CA GLU A 6 10.74 14.35 26.90
C GLU A 6 10.35 13.74 25.54
N ARG A 7 9.84 14.55 24.60
CA ARG A 7 9.40 14.09 23.26
C ARG A 7 10.38 14.37 22.13
N ILE A 8 11.47 15.09 22.40
CA ILE A 8 12.48 15.42 21.40
C ILE A 8 13.49 14.27 21.37
N ARG A 9 13.46 13.45 20.30
CA ARG A 9 14.32 12.25 20.20
C ARG A 9 15.57 12.49 19.36
N ARG A 10 15.66 13.61 18.64
CA ARG A 10 16.80 13.95 17.76
C ARG A 10 17.14 15.44 17.84
N LEU A 11 18.41 15.77 17.61
CA LEU A 11 18.93 17.16 17.63
C LEU A 11 18.30 18.06 16.55
N ASP A 12 17.82 17.49 15.43
CA ASP A 12 17.11 18.22 14.37
C ASP A 12 15.64 18.55 14.71
N GLU A 13 15.18 18.17 15.92
CA GLU A 13 13.80 18.36 16.40
C GLU A 13 13.71 19.33 17.60
N ASP A 14 14.85 19.86 18.07
CA ASP A 14 14.89 20.81 19.17
C ASP A 14 14.52 22.23 18.69
N TRP A 15 13.29 22.62 18.98
CA TRP A 15 12.77 23.95 18.66
C TRP A 15 13.02 24.97 19.77
N SER A 16 13.57 24.58 20.93
CA SER A 16 13.68 25.43 22.12
C SER A 16 14.70 26.57 21.96
N GLY A 17 15.64 26.44 21.03
CA GLY A 17 16.66 27.45 20.69
C GLY A 17 16.48 28.17 19.34
N ILE A 18 15.39 27.93 18.62
CA ILE A 18 15.21 28.44 17.24
C ILE A 18 14.51 29.80 17.24
N THR A 19 15.21 30.82 16.74
CA THR A 19 14.76 32.23 16.71
C THR A 19 13.78 32.53 15.56
N ASP A 20 13.85 31.78 14.45
CA ASP A 20 12.94 31.93 13.31
C ASP A 20 11.54 31.39 13.65
N PRO A 21 10.50 32.25 13.69
CA PRO A 21 9.12 31.84 13.98
C PRO A 21 8.55 30.82 13.00
N ALA A 22 8.91 30.90 11.70
CA ALA A 22 8.38 30.01 10.67
C ALA A 22 8.96 28.60 10.83
N LEU A 23 10.27 28.50 11.03
CA LEU A 23 10.96 27.22 11.26
C LEU A 23 10.54 26.57 12.58
N ARG A 24 10.36 27.37 13.65
CA ARG A 24 9.83 26.89 14.94
C ARG A 24 8.42 26.31 14.79
N LYS A 25 7.51 27.01 14.10
CA LYS A 25 6.14 26.52 13.86
C LYS A 25 6.12 25.25 13.04
N LYS A 26 7.01 25.12 12.04
CA LYS A 26 7.16 23.90 11.23
C LYS A 26 7.57 22.70 12.10
N LEU A 27 8.56 22.86 12.98
CA LEU A 27 9.03 21.79 13.87
C LEU A 27 7.99 21.42 14.94
N GLN A 28 7.27 22.40 15.50
CA GLN A 28 6.16 22.13 16.42
C GLN A 28 5.02 21.37 15.72
N ASN A 29 4.66 21.75 14.49
CA ASN A 29 3.67 21.03 13.70
C ASN A 29 4.12 19.60 13.40
N LYS A 30 5.41 19.39 13.09
CA LYS A 30 6.02 18.05 12.91
C LYS A 30 5.86 17.19 14.17
N LEU A 31 6.22 17.72 15.35
CA LEU A 31 6.08 17.00 16.63
C LEU A 31 4.62 16.71 16.98
N ASN A 32 3.72 17.68 16.78
CA ASN A 32 2.29 17.51 17.05
C ASN A 32 1.66 16.48 16.12
N GLN A 33 2.02 16.48 14.84
CA GLN A 33 1.56 15.46 13.90
C GLN A 33 2.08 14.07 14.27
N ARG A 34 3.35 13.95 14.68
CA ARG A 34 3.90 12.67 15.16
C ARG A 34 3.17 12.17 16.40
N ALA A 35 2.93 13.05 17.38
CA ALA A 35 2.17 12.72 18.58
C ALA A 35 0.73 12.30 18.26
N LEU A 36 0.09 12.98 17.30
CA LEU A 36 -1.25 12.64 16.84
C LEU A 36 -1.29 11.26 16.17
N ARG A 37 -0.33 10.98 15.27
CA ARG A 37 -0.20 9.66 14.61
C ARG A 37 0.04 8.56 15.65
N ALA A 38 0.92 8.78 16.62
CA ALA A 38 1.18 7.82 17.69
C ALA A 38 -0.06 7.51 18.54
N ARG A 39 -0.85 8.53 18.92
CA ARG A 39 -2.12 8.35 19.66
C ARG A 39 -3.13 7.55 18.84
N LYS A 40 -3.38 7.96 17.60
CA LYS A 40 -4.30 7.25 16.69
C LYS A 40 -3.88 5.79 16.46
N ARG A 41 -2.58 5.49 16.42
CA ARG A 41 -2.06 4.11 16.33
C ARG A 41 -2.37 3.29 17.59
N GLN A 42 -2.23 3.86 18.78
CA GLN A 42 -2.59 3.17 20.03
C GLN A 42 -4.09 2.88 20.09
N ASP A 43 -4.92 3.87 19.77
CA ASP A 43 -6.37 3.73 19.70
C ASP A 43 -6.76 2.63 18.68
N ARG A 44 -6.05 2.56 17.54
CA ARG A 44 -6.20 1.53 16.51
C ARG A 44 -5.79 0.12 16.96
N GLN A 45 -4.65 -0.04 17.63
CA GLN A 45 -4.23 -1.34 18.17
C GLN A 45 -5.25 -1.87 19.18
N GLN A 46 -5.85 -0.97 19.95
CA GLN A 46 -6.90 -1.31 20.90
C GLN A 46 -8.20 -1.69 20.18
N ALA A 47 -8.60 -0.95 19.15
CA ALA A 47 -9.80 -1.27 18.35
C ALA A 47 -9.70 -2.60 17.60
N LEU A 48 -8.54 -2.91 16.99
CA LEU A 48 -8.31 -4.18 16.28
C LEU A 48 -8.36 -5.37 17.24
N ARG A 49 -7.78 -5.25 18.44
CA ARG A 49 -7.90 -6.28 19.48
C ARG A 49 -9.35 -6.52 19.90
N LEU A 50 -10.15 -5.45 20.00
CA LEU A 50 -11.57 -5.54 20.35
C LEU A 50 -12.41 -6.16 19.22
N GLN A 51 -12.10 -5.88 17.95
CA GLN A 51 -12.74 -6.50 16.80
C GLN A 51 -12.41 -7.99 16.69
N GLN A 52 -11.14 -8.38 16.80
CA GLN A 52 -10.74 -9.79 16.79
C GLN A 52 -11.39 -10.59 17.93
N ALA A 53 -11.55 -9.98 19.11
CA ALA A 53 -12.27 -10.59 20.22
C ALA A 53 -13.77 -10.81 19.91
N LYS A 54 -14.40 -9.89 19.17
CA LYS A 54 -15.81 -10.02 18.73
C LYS A 54 -15.99 -11.05 17.62
N GLU A 55 -15.10 -11.09 16.63
CA GLU A 55 -15.16 -12.05 15.51
C GLU A 55 -14.94 -13.49 16.00
N ASN A 56 -14.02 -13.71 16.94
CA ASN A 56 -13.83 -15.02 17.58
C ASN A 56 -15.07 -15.48 18.39
N SER A 57 -15.95 -14.55 18.77
CA SER A 57 -17.17 -14.82 19.53
C SER A 57 -18.42 -15.00 18.64
N GLN A 58 -18.35 -14.65 17.35
CA GLN A 58 -19.48 -14.69 16.39
C GLN A 58 -19.31 -15.73 15.26
N ALA A 59 -18.34 -16.63 15.36
CA ALA A 59 -18.11 -17.72 14.40
C ALA A 59 -19.22 -18.81 14.46
N ALA A 60 -20.45 -18.45 14.08
CA ALA A 60 -21.58 -19.37 13.96
C ALA A 60 -22.65 -18.87 12.96
N LEU A 61 -22.28 -18.55 11.71
CA LEU A 61 -23.22 -18.58 10.59
C LEU A 61 -22.50 -19.06 9.30
N PRO A 62 -22.96 -20.14 8.65
CA PRO A 62 -22.35 -20.62 7.41
C PRO A 62 -22.75 -19.69 6.26
N ARG A 63 -21.80 -18.88 5.79
CA ARG A 63 -21.93 -18.10 4.56
C ARG A 63 -21.94 -19.09 3.39
N SER A 64 -23.10 -19.26 2.76
CA SER A 64 -23.29 -20.11 1.59
C SER A 64 -22.42 -19.59 0.43
N TYR A 65 -21.30 -20.26 0.19
CA TYR A 65 -20.57 -20.19 -1.07
C TYR A 65 -20.69 -21.54 -1.76
N ALA A 66 -20.79 -21.53 -3.09
CA ALA A 66 -20.77 -22.74 -3.89
C ALA A 66 -19.48 -23.54 -3.56
N LEU A 67 -19.65 -24.76 -3.04
CA LEU A 67 -18.54 -25.68 -2.83
C LEU A 67 -17.97 -26.07 -4.18
N ILE A 68 -16.87 -25.44 -4.59
CA ILE A 68 -16.02 -25.98 -5.64
C ILE A 68 -15.38 -27.23 -5.05
N LEU A 69 -15.87 -28.41 -5.43
CA LEU A 69 -15.31 -29.69 -5.02
C LEU A 69 -13.84 -29.76 -5.49
N PRO A 70 -12.89 -30.10 -4.60
CA PRO A 70 -11.52 -30.34 -5.00
C PRO A 70 -11.47 -31.46 -6.03
N ARG A 71 -10.80 -31.23 -7.16
CA ARG A 71 -10.45 -32.29 -8.11
C ARG A 71 -9.58 -33.30 -7.37
N LEU A 72 -9.95 -34.58 -7.40
CA LEU A 72 -9.13 -35.68 -6.88
C LEU A 72 -7.79 -35.67 -7.62
N GLU A 73 -6.71 -35.36 -6.91
CA GLU A 73 -5.36 -35.41 -7.48
C GLU A 73 -4.92 -36.86 -7.71
N PRO A 74 -4.21 -37.16 -8.82
CA PRO A 74 -3.49 -38.42 -8.96
C PRO A 74 -2.38 -38.56 -7.90
N PRO A 75 -1.95 -39.80 -7.58
CA PRO A 75 -1.01 -40.06 -6.50
C PRO A 75 0.40 -39.49 -6.77
N GLN A 76 0.68 -38.40 -6.05
CA GLN A 76 1.94 -37.95 -5.43
C GLN A 76 3.27 -38.43 -6.06
N VAL A 77 3.98 -37.50 -6.69
CA VAL A 77 5.45 -37.40 -6.55
C VAL A 77 5.70 -36.25 -5.58
N GLU A 78 6.37 -36.54 -4.47
CA GLU A 78 6.63 -35.64 -3.35
C GLU A 78 7.37 -34.35 -3.75
N ASN A 79 6.65 -33.36 -4.27
CA ASN A 79 7.14 -31.98 -4.31
C ASN A 79 6.72 -31.27 -3.03
N LYS A 80 7.57 -31.38 -2.01
CA LYS A 80 7.49 -30.73 -0.68
C LYS A 80 7.37 -29.19 -0.71
N ILE A 81 7.27 -28.58 -1.89
CA ILE A 81 7.33 -27.14 -2.13
C ILE A 81 5.93 -26.50 -2.13
N LEU A 82 4.84 -27.24 -2.38
CA LEU A 82 3.50 -26.65 -2.62
C LEU A 82 2.35 -27.32 -1.88
N SER A 83 2.52 -27.65 -0.59
CA SER A 83 1.34 -27.87 0.26
C SER A 83 0.73 -26.51 0.65
N LEU A 84 -0.03 -25.90 -0.26
CA LEU A 84 -0.92 -24.73 -0.04
C LEU A 84 -2.06 -25.01 0.98
N ARG A 85 -1.95 -26.09 1.77
CA ARG A 85 -2.86 -26.50 2.84
C ARG A 85 -2.28 -26.36 4.25
N ARG A 86 -1.04 -25.89 4.41
CA ARG A 86 -0.57 -25.46 5.73
C ARG A 86 -1.08 -24.04 5.98
N PRO A 87 -1.53 -23.69 7.21
CA PRO A 87 -1.79 -22.30 7.55
C PRO A 87 -0.46 -21.56 7.42
N HIS A 88 -0.21 -20.97 6.25
CA HIS A 88 0.91 -20.07 6.08
C HIS A 88 0.68 -18.93 7.05
N LYS A 89 1.58 -18.78 8.04
CA LYS A 89 1.63 -17.55 8.85
C LYS A 89 1.69 -16.40 7.85
N GLN A 90 0.72 -15.50 7.92
CA GLN A 90 0.77 -14.28 7.12
C GLN A 90 2.12 -13.60 7.35
N PRO A 91 2.80 -13.16 6.28
CA PRO A 91 4.05 -12.42 6.43
C PRO A 91 3.77 -11.21 7.34
N THR A 92 4.54 -11.12 8.41
CA THR A 92 4.44 -10.04 9.40
C THR A 92 5.33 -8.87 9.03
N THR A 93 6.31 -9.11 8.15
CA THR A 93 7.21 -8.10 7.62
C THR A 93 7.18 -8.07 6.09
N LEU A 94 7.58 -6.94 5.52
CA LEU A 94 7.65 -6.79 4.08
C LEU A 94 8.77 -7.67 3.47
N VAL A 95 9.89 -7.84 4.17
CA VAL A 95 10.97 -8.77 3.77
C VAL A 95 10.46 -10.21 3.63
N GLU A 96 9.67 -10.69 4.59
CA GLU A 96 9.02 -12.00 4.49
C GLU A 96 8.07 -12.09 3.29
N ALA A 97 7.34 -11.01 2.99
CA ALA A 97 6.43 -10.95 1.85
C ALA A 97 7.19 -11.00 0.51
N VAL A 98 8.35 -10.35 0.39
CA VAL A 98 9.21 -10.41 -0.79
C VAL A 98 9.79 -11.82 -0.98
N ALA A 99 10.32 -12.44 0.07
CA ALA A 99 10.82 -13.81 -0.01
C ALA A 99 9.72 -14.83 -0.38
N LEU A 100 8.50 -14.61 0.11
CA LEU A 100 7.34 -15.42 -0.27
C LEU A 100 6.98 -15.21 -1.74
N MET A 101 7.08 -13.98 -2.24
CA MET A 101 6.84 -13.63 -3.63
C MET A 101 7.81 -14.35 -4.57
N ASP A 102 9.12 -14.37 -4.27
CA ASP A 102 10.11 -15.05 -5.12
C ASP A 102 9.83 -16.55 -5.25
N ARG A 103 9.50 -17.19 -4.12
CA ARG A 103 9.15 -18.61 -4.09
C ARG A 103 7.88 -18.91 -4.88
N PHE A 104 6.86 -18.07 -4.70
CA PHE A 104 5.60 -18.21 -5.41
C PHE A 104 5.76 -17.96 -6.91
N ASN A 105 6.56 -16.97 -7.30
CA ASN A 105 6.85 -16.66 -8.69
C ASN A 105 7.51 -17.85 -9.39
N ALA A 106 8.53 -18.46 -8.78
CA ALA A 106 9.17 -19.67 -9.31
C ALA A 106 8.17 -20.83 -9.50
N ALA A 107 7.29 -21.05 -8.52
CA ALA A 107 6.27 -22.08 -8.59
C ALA A 107 5.20 -21.80 -9.66
N ALA A 108 4.74 -20.56 -9.78
CA ALA A 108 3.75 -20.15 -10.76
C ALA A 108 4.30 -20.28 -12.19
N TYR A 109 5.55 -19.86 -12.43
CA TYR A 109 6.23 -20.04 -13.71
C TYR A 109 6.41 -21.51 -14.09
N ALA A 110 6.84 -22.36 -13.15
CA ALA A 110 7.00 -23.79 -13.41
C ALA A 110 5.68 -24.44 -13.87
N ARG A 111 4.56 -24.09 -13.23
CA ARG A 111 3.21 -24.56 -13.61
C ARG A 111 2.75 -24.01 -14.96
N TYR A 112 3.00 -22.72 -15.22
CA TYR A 112 2.69 -22.11 -16.50
C TYR A 112 3.43 -22.81 -17.66
N HIS A 113 4.73 -23.07 -17.50
CA HIS A 113 5.52 -23.81 -18.49
C HIS A 113 5.09 -25.27 -18.64
N ALA A 114 4.53 -25.88 -17.59
CA ALA A 114 3.92 -27.19 -17.64
C ALA A 114 2.49 -27.20 -18.24
N ALA A 115 2.02 -26.06 -18.77
CA ALA A 115 0.66 -25.86 -19.28
C ALA A 115 -0.45 -26.19 -18.26
N ASP A 116 -0.16 -26.02 -16.96
CA ASP A 116 -1.08 -26.28 -15.85
C ASP A 116 -1.20 -25.05 -14.90
N PRO A 117 -1.65 -23.89 -15.40
CA PRO A 117 -1.83 -22.71 -14.57
C PRO A 117 -2.95 -22.94 -13.55
N CYS A 118 -2.70 -22.58 -12.29
CA CYS A 118 -3.69 -22.67 -11.21
C CYS A 118 -4.44 -21.34 -11.06
N LEU A 119 -5.78 -21.36 -11.10
CA LEU A 119 -6.59 -20.16 -10.92
C LEU A 119 -6.42 -19.52 -9.53
N ASP A 120 -6.18 -20.32 -8.50
CA ASP A 120 -5.94 -19.83 -7.14
C ASP A 120 -4.66 -18.98 -7.04
N HIS A 121 -3.75 -19.13 -8.01
CA HIS A 121 -2.56 -18.29 -8.10
C HIS A 121 -2.91 -16.85 -8.49
N LEU A 122 -4.02 -16.60 -9.18
CA LEU A 122 -4.35 -15.26 -9.69
C LEU A 122 -4.49 -14.22 -8.58
N PHE A 123 -5.18 -14.59 -7.48
CA PHE A 123 -5.35 -13.69 -6.34
C PHE A 123 -4.00 -13.36 -5.71
N THR A 124 -3.17 -14.39 -5.49
CA THR A 124 -1.84 -14.25 -4.89
C THR A 124 -0.88 -13.46 -5.79
N LEU A 125 -0.87 -13.75 -7.10
CA LEU A 125 -0.12 -13.02 -8.12
C LEU A 125 -0.45 -11.55 -8.11
N SER A 126 -1.73 -11.21 -8.04
CA SER A 126 -2.18 -9.83 -8.08
C SER A 126 -1.73 -9.05 -6.84
N LYS A 127 -1.78 -9.65 -5.64
CA LYS A 127 -1.20 -9.04 -4.42
C LYS A 127 0.28 -8.74 -4.60
N PHE A 128 1.00 -9.72 -5.14
CA PHE A 128 2.43 -9.63 -5.33
C PHE A 128 2.83 -8.64 -6.40
N ASN A 129 2.07 -8.52 -7.49
CA ASN A 129 2.31 -7.50 -8.51
C ASN A 129 2.20 -6.09 -7.92
N VAL A 130 1.23 -5.84 -7.04
CA VAL A 130 1.12 -4.55 -6.34
C VAL A 130 2.31 -4.35 -5.41
N LEU A 131 2.63 -5.33 -4.55
CA LEU A 131 3.77 -5.21 -3.64
C LEU A 131 5.09 -4.96 -4.39
N ARG A 132 5.33 -5.68 -5.49
CA ARG A 132 6.48 -5.50 -6.37
C ARG A 132 6.51 -4.10 -6.98
N ALA A 133 5.36 -3.61 -7.46
CA ALA A 133 5.25 -2.26 -8.00
C ALA A 133 5.67 -1.18 -6.98
N PHE A 134 5.29 -1.35 -5.72
CA PHE A 134 5.73 -0.47 -4.65
C PHE A 134 7.24 -0.57 -4.41
N VAL A 135 7.80 -1.78 -4.35
CA VAL A 135 9.25 -2.01 -4.21
C VAL A 135 10.05 -1.35 -5.33
N ASP A 136 9.62 -1.54 -6.58
CA ASP A 136 10.30 -0.98 -7.75
C ASP A 136 10.22 0.56 -7.76
N ASN A 137 9.06 1.13 -7.44
CA ASN A 137 8.91 2.58 -7.33
C ASN A 137 9.71 3.16 -6.14
N MET A 138 9.80 2.45 -5.01
CA MET A 138 10.68 2.83 -3.89
C MET A 138 12.14 2.89 -4.33
N ALA A 139 12.61 1.84 -5.02
CA ALA A 139 13.97 1.79 -5.53
C ALA A 139 14.25 2.93 -6.52
N ALA A 140 13.31 3.22 -7.42
CA ALA A 140 13.41 4.35 -8.34
C ALA A 140 13.52 5.70 -7.62
N LEU A 141 12.86 5.85 -6.47
CA LEU A 141 12.92 7.04 -5.62
C LEU A 141 14.16 7.09 -4.71
N GLY A 142 15.02 6.07 -4.73
CA GLY A 142 16.15 5.94 -3.82
C GLY A 142 15.74 5.65 -2.37
N LEU A 143 14.53 5.11 -2.17
CA LEU A 143 14.00 4.74 -0.86
C LEU A 143 14.35 3.27 -0.58
N SER A 144 14.91 3.01 0.61
CA SER A 144 15.10 1.63 1.09
C SER A 144 13.88 1.18 1.87
N ILE A 145 13.44 -0.05 1.57
CA ILE A 145 12.31 -0.68 2.23
C ILE A 145 12.59 -1.01 3.70
N GLU A 146 13.84 -1.33 4.01
CA GLU A 146 14.31 -1.62 5.37
C GLU A 146 14.31 -0.35 6.23
N ALA A 147 14.39 0.81 5.58
CA ALA A 147 14.36 2.12 6.24
C ALA A 147 12.93 2.66 6.42
N MET A 148 11.88 1.95 5.99
CA MET A 148 10.48 2.36 6.15
C MET A 148 9.88 1.91 7.49
N GLY A 149 10.22 2.62 8.56
CA GLY A 149 9.52 2.49 9.84
C GLY A 149 8.26 3.36 9.93
N ASP A 150 7.32 3.00 10.79
CA ASP A 150 6.00 3.65 10.97
C ASP A 150 6.00 5.19 11.14
N ASP A 151 7.11 5.76 11.63
CA ASP A 151 7.27 7.18 11.93
C ASP A 151 8.23 7.91 10.98
N VAL A 152 8.59 7.27 9.85
CA VAL A 152 9.51 7.86 8.88
C VAL A 152 8.80 8.94 8.08
N ILE A 153 9.52 10.03 7.84
CA ILE A 153 9.06 11.18 7.06
C ILE A 153 9.73 11.12 5.69
N SER A 154 8.95 11.41 4.65
CA SER A 154 9.45 11.42 3.27
C SER A 154 10.65 12.38 3.12
N PRO A 155 11.72 11.98 2.40
CA PRO A 155 12.85 12.85 2.12
C PRO A 155 12.45 14.08 1.32
N PHE A 156 11.34 14.05 0.56
CA PHE A 156 10.87 15.20 -0.19
C PHE A 156 10.42 16.36 0.69
N ASN A 157 10.04 16.08 1.94
CA ASN A 157 9.68 17.10 2.93
C ASN A 157 10.88 17.62 3.75
N MET A 158 12.02 16.93 3.69
CA MET A 158 13.24 17.33 4.38
C MET A 158 14.05 18.27 3.49
N THR A 159 14.36 19.47 3.97
CA THR A 159 15.31 20.39 3.35
C THR A 159 16.74 19.88 3.55
N ALA A 160 17.05 18.68 3.06
CA ALA A 160 18.35 18.05 3.18
C ALA A 160 19.10 18.08 1.84
N PRO A 161 20.44 18.25 1.85
CA PRO A 161 21.29 18.21 0.67
C PRO A 161 21.42 16.75 0.20
N GLY A 162 20.39 16.27 -0.48
CA GLY A 162 20.31 14.89 -0.96
C GLY A 162 19.00 14.58 -1.69
N ASN A 163 18.24 15.61 -2.08
CA ASN A 163 17.06 15.41 -2.91
C ASN A 163 17.52 14.69 -4.20
N PRO A 164 17.02 13.48 -4.50
CA PRO A 164 17.45 12.74 -5.67
C PRO A 164 17.38 13.64 -6.90
N SER A 165 18.44 13.61 -7.72
CA SER A 165 18.50 14.41 -8.92
C SER A 165 17.26 14.13 -9.77
N ARG A 166 16.45 15.16 -10.04
CA ARG A 166 15.26 15.04 -10.91
C ARG A 166 15.55 14.41 -12.28
N GLN A 167 16.81 14.37 -12.69
CA GLN A 167 17.28 13.82 -13.95
C GLN A 167 17.18 12.28 -14.04
N SER A 168 17.09 11.56 -12.92
CA SER A 168 17.02 10.08 -12.91
C SER A 168 15.63 9.52 -12.58
N LEU A 169 14.67 10.38 -12.22
CA LEU A 169 13.35 9.94 -11.80
C LEU A 169 12.38 9.86 -13.00
N PRO A 170 11.51 8.85 -13.07
CA PRO A 170 10.37 8.87 -13.96
C PRO A 170 9.50 10.10 -13.70
N ALA A 171 9.01 10.76 -14.76
CA ALA A 171 8.25 12.01 -14.65
C ALA A 171 7.01 11.89 -13.75
N SER A 172 6.35 10.73 -13.76
CA SER A 172 5.20 10.38 -12.92
C SER A 172 5.48 10.35 -11.42
N LEU A 173 6.75 10.10 -11.05
CA LEU A 173 7.21 9.99 -9.66
C LEU A 173 7.87 11.28 -9.16
N PHE A 174 7.97 12.33 -9.98
CA PHE A 174 8.51 13.62 -9.53
C PHE A 174 7.77 14.13 -8.29
N PRO A 175 8.51 14.66 -7.28
CA PRO A 175 7.89 15.23 -6.09
C PRO A 175 6.99 16.41 -6.44
N THR A 176 5.79 16.44 -5.88
CA THR A 176 4.87 17.58 -6.02
C THR A 176 5.18 18.68 -5.02
N SER A 177 4.66 19.89 -5.27
CA SER A 177 4.76 21.00 -4.31
C SER A 177 4.11 20.65 -2.97
N THR A 178 3.03 19.87 -2.99
CA THR A 178 2.33 19.41 -1.79
C THR A 178 3.23 18.50 -0.96
N GLN A 179 3.86 17.50 -1.58
CA GLN A 179 4.79 16.59 -0.92
C GLN A 179 5.99 17.33 -0.32
N CYS A 180 6.51 18.35 -1.02
CA CYS A 180 7.61 19.16 -0.49
C CYS A 180 7.21 20.05 0.69
N THR A 181 5.92 20.38 0.83
CA THR A 181 5.44 21.31 1.86
C THR A 181 4.88 20.58 3.09
N ILE A 182 4.15 19.48 2.88
CA ILE A 182 3.41 18.77 3.92
C ILE A 182 4.16 17.50 4.32
N SER A 183 4.40 17.31 5.62
CA SER A 183 5.05 16.11 6.17
C SER A 183 4.15 14.88 6.02
N HIS A 184 4.68 13.82 5.41
CA HIS A 184 3.96 12.59 5.11
C HIS A 184 4.90 11.38 5.16
N HIS A 185 4.34 10.17 5.17
CA HIS A 185 5.12 8.93 5.16
C HIS A 185 5.55 8.59 3.72
N PRO A 186 6.80 8.14 3.49
CA PRO A 186 7.36 7.94 2.14
C PRO A 186 6.63 6.90 1.28
N TRP A 187 5.86 5.99 1.88
CA TRP A 187 5.06 5.02 1.11
C TRP A 187 4.06 5.68 0.15
N LEU A 188 3.57 6.88 0.49
CA LEU A 188 2.68 7.66 -0.38
C LEU A 188 3.39 8.17 -1.63
N ASP A 189 4.72 8.24 -1.62
CA ASP A 189 5.50 8.72 -2.77
C ASP A 189 5.51 7.72 -3.93
N CYS A 190 5.17 6.46 -3.65
CA CYS A 190 5.30 5.33 -4.57
C CYS A 190 4.18 5.26 -5.62
N PHE A 191 3.11 6.07 -5.51
CA PHE A 191 2.05 6.11 -6.51
C PHE A 191 2.49 6.95 -7.73
N PRO A 192 2.40 6.46 -8.97
CA PRO A 192 2.81 7.21 -10.15
C PRO A 192 1.78 8.28 -10.61
N PHE A 193 0.98 8.78 -9.68
CA PHE A 193 -0.12 9.73 -9.95
C PHE A 193 0.08 10.98 -9.07
N PRO A 194 0.63 12.08 -9.62
CA PRO A 194 0.90 13.29 -8.84
C PRO A 194 -0.32 13.81 -8.07
N ARG A 195 -1.50 13.84 -8.72
CA ARG A 195 -2.74 14.31 -8.09
C ARG A 195 -3.23 13.38 -6.98
N MET A 196 -3.14 12.06 -7.17
CA MET A 196 -3.48 11.08 -6.13
C MET A 196 -2.59 11.27 -4.89
N ARG A 197 -1.29 11.46 -5.10
CA ARG A 197 -0.34 11.72 -4.01
C ARG A 197 -0.68 13.01 -3.26
N ASP A 198 -1.01 14.07 -3.99
CA ASP A 198 -1.49 15.31 -3.38
C ASP A 198 -2.72 15.08 -2.49
N ASN A 199 -3.73 14.35 -2.99
CA ASN A 199 -4.94 14.03 -2.24
C ASN A 199 -4.62 13.26 -0.96
N LEU A 200 -3.79 12.22 -1.05
CA LEU A 200 -3.39 11.40 0.10
C LEU A 200 -2.57 12.20 1.12
N VAL A 201 -1.64 13.03 0.67
CA VAL A 201 -0.79 13.86 1.54
C VAL A 201 -1.62 14.91 2.26
N GLN A 202 -2.57 15.55 1.58
CA GLN A 202 -3.49 16.52 2.20
C GLN A 202 -4.43 15.85 3.21
N ALA A 203 -4.88 14.62 2.90
CA ALA A 203 -5.76 13.84 3.76
C ALA A 203 -5.02 13.04 4.84
N ALA A 204 -3.68 13.09 4.96
CA ALA A 204 -2.88 12.20 5.82
C ALA A 204 -3.29 12.18 7.31
N GLY A 205 -4.08 13.15 7.78
CA GLY A 205 -4.67 13.17 9.13
C GLY A 205 -6.08 12.60 9.25
N SER A 206 -6.80 12.37 8.15
CA SER A 206 -8.24 12.09 8.11
C SER A 206 -8.63 10.70 7.60
N PHE A 207 -7.72 9.92 6.98
CA PHE A 207 -8.02 8.54 6.55
C PHE A 207 -7.19 7.49 7.30
N ASN A 208 -7.63 6.24 7.22
CA ASN A 208 -6.94 5.08 7.76
C ASN A 208 -6.01 4.51 6.69
N ASP A 209 -4.72 4.80 6.80
CA ASP A 209 -3.67 4.36 5.87
C ASP A 209 -3.55 2.84 5.75
N CYS A 210 -3.78 2.14 6.85
CA CYS A 210 -3.72 0.69 6.86
C CYS A 210 -4.96 0.04 6.24
N GLU A 211 -6.13 0.67 6.39
CA GLU A 211 -7.33 0.22 5.69
C GLU A 211 -7.20 0.41 4.18
N LEU A 212 -6.66 1.55 3.76
CA LEU A 212 -6.34 1.78 2.35
C LEU A 212 -5.33 0.73 1.85
N CYS A 213 -4.27 0.45 2.61
CA CYS A 213 -3.29 -0.58 2.27
C CYS A 213 -3.94 -1.95 2.11
N THR A 214 -4.77 -2.37 3.06
CA THR A 214 -5.53 -3.63 2.99
C THR A 214 -6.43 -3.67 1.76
N ASP A 215 -7.22 -2.63 1.51
CA ASP A 215 -8.12 -2.62 0.35
C ASP A 215 -7.37 -2.61 -0.98
N ILE A 216 -6.18 -2.02 -1.05
CA ILE A 216 -5.33 -2.04 -2.25
C ILE A 216 -4.88 -3.47 -2.58
N VAL A 217 -4.43 -4.25 -1.59
CA VAL A 217 -3.75 -5.54 -1.81
C VAL A 217 -4.59 -6.77 -1.48
N ASP A 218 -5.70 -6.65 -0.75
CA ASP A 218 -6.43 -7.80 -0.20
C ASP A 218 -7.80 -8.05 -0.86
N PRO A 219 -7.96 -9.13 -1.66
CA PRO A 219 -9.22 -9.55 -2.23
C PRO A 219 -10.16 -10.21 -1.22
N THR A 220 -9.82 -10.30 0.07
CA THR A 220 -10.72 -10.91 1.08
C THR A 220 -12.09 -10.21 1.14
N ASN A 221 -12.16 -8.96 0.70
CA ASN A 221 -13.39 -8.19 0.55
C ASN A 221 -14.13 -8.38 -0.80
N GLY A 222 -13.67 -9.29 -1.66
CA GLY A 222 -14.35 -9.70 -2.90
C GLY A 222 -13.73 -9.21 -4.22
N ASP A 223 -12.88 -8.19 -4.19
CA ASP A 223 -12.08 -7.73 -5.34
C ASP A 223 -10.77 -7.10 -4.86
N ILE A 224 -9.73 -7.08 -5.69
CA ILE A 224 -8.45 -6.44 -5.37
C ILE A 224 -8.59 -4.95 -5.67
N GLY A 225 -8.26 -4.07 -4.71
CA GLY A 225 -8.43 -2.63 -4.89
C GLY A 225 -7.66 -2.08 -6.09
N MET A 226 -6.42 -2.52 -6.28
CA MET A 226 -5.59 -2.11 -7.39
C MET A 226 -4.86 -3.29 -8.05
N MET A 227 -4.64 -3.21 -9.36
CA MET A 227 -3.85 -4.16 -10.13
C MET A 227 -2.76 -3.41 -10.90
N VAL A 228 -1.61 -4.08 -11.09
CA VAL A 228 -0.49 -3.55 -11.87
C VAL A 228 -0.13 -4.55 -12.97
N TRP A 229 -0.15 -4.07 -14.21
CA TRP A 229 -0.05 -4.86 -15.45
C TRP A 229 1.29 -4.75 -16.16
N GLY A 230 2.13 -3.81 -15.77
CA GLY A 230 3.39 -3.48 -16.44
C GLY A 230 4.29 -2.64 -15.54
N ASP A 231 5.12 -1.79 -16.15
CA ASP A 231 6.09 -0.99 -15.40
C ASP A 231 5.39 -0.05 -14.40
N PRO A 232 5.80 -0.07 -13.13
CA PRO A 232 5.02 0.53 -12.04
C PRO A 232 5.13 2.05 -11.96
N TRP A 233 6.12 2.66 -12.60
CA TRP A 233 6.21 4.10 -12.75
C TRP A 233 5.32 4.62 -13.89
N LEU A 234 4.72 3.76 -14.72
CA LEU A 234 3.84 4.19 -15.80
C LEU A 234 2.37 4.21 -15.33
N PRO A 235 1.67 5.37 -15.34
CA PRO A 235 0.25 5.45 -14.98
C PRO A 235 -0.64 4.44 -15.73
N GLN A 236 -0.33 4.16 -17.00
CA GLN A 236 -1.08 3.22 -17.82
C GLN A 236 -0.99 1.76 -17.36
N SER A 237 -0.01 1.42 -16.51
CA SER A 237 0.13 0.07 -15.99
C SER A 237 -0.83 -0.23 -14.83
N TRP A 238 -1.50 0.78 -14.29
CA TRP A 238 -2.34 0.63 -13.10
C TRP A 238 -3.82 0.56 -13.45
N GLU A 239 -4.54 -0.28 -12.71
CA GLU A 239 -5.98 -0.40 -12.74
C GLU A 239 -6.53 -0.33 -11.32
N VAL A 240 -7.63 0.40 -11.12
CA VAL A 240 -8.43 0.37 -9.89
C VAL A 240 -9.71 -0.45 -10.10
N SER A 241 -10.13 -1.20 -9.08
CA SER A 241 -11.37 -1.95 -9.11
C SER A 241 -12.59 -1.08 -8.82
N GLN A 242 -13.79 -1.64 -9.07
CA GLN A 242 -15.05 -0.98 -8.74
C GLN A 242 -15.18 -0.76 -7.22
N LEU A 243 -14.69 -1.69 -6.41
CA LEU A 243 -14.66 -1.58 -4.96
C LEU A 243 -13.80 -0.40 -4.51
N PHE A 244 -12.62 -0.25 -5.11
CA PHE A 244 -11.74 0.87 -4.83
C PHE A 244 -12.39 2.21 -5.20
N VAL A 245 -13.02 2.30 -6.38
CA VAL A 245 -13.74 3.51 -6.79
C VAL A 245 -14.88 3.83 -5.82
N ALA A 246 -15.66 2.84 -5.39
CA ALA A 246 -16.80 3.08 -4.49
C ALA A 246 -16.38 3.64 -3.12
N LYS A 247 -15.25 3.18 -2.57
CA LYS A 247 -14.79 3.54 -1.22
C LYS A 247 -13.78 4.68 -1.20
N TRP A 248 -12.88 4.70 -2.17
CA TRP A 248 -11.71 5.58 -2.22
C TRP A 248 -11.77 6.57 -3.40
N ALA A 249 -12.96 6.91 -3.90
CA ALA A 249 -13.15 7.88 -4.99
C ALA A 249 -12.35 9.19 -4.79
N TRP A 250 -12.32 9.70 -3.56
CA TRP A 250 -11.60 10.93 -3.21
C TRP A 250 -10.08 10.81 -3.42
N VAL A 251 -9.51 9.61 -3.29
CA VAL A 251 -8.07 9.36 -3.52
C VAL A 251 -7.71 9.64 -4.97
N ILE A 252 -8.59 9.24 -5.90
CA ILE A 252 -8.42 9.38 -7.36
C ILE A 252 -9.10 10.63 -7.94
N GLN A 253 -9.64 11.51 -7.09
CA GLN A 253 -10.29 12.73 -7.56
C GLN A 253 -9.31 13.60 -8.36
N GLY A 254 -9.71 14.00 -9.57
CA GLY A 254 -8.87 14.77 -10.48
C GLY A 254 -7.77 13.96 -11.21
N CYS A 255 -7.84 12.63 -11.19
CA CYS A 255 -6.94 11.73 -11.94
C CYS A 255 -7.71 11.00 -13.06
N PRO A 256 -8.20 11.68 -14.11
CA PRO A 256 -8.98 11.01 -15.16
C PRO A 256 -8.24 9.86 -15.86
N GLU A 257 -6.91 9.95 -15.92
CA GLU A 257 -6.03 8.93 -16.51
C GLU A 257 -6.20 7.56 -15.86
N ILE A 258 -6.36 7.48 -14.53
CA ILE A 258 -6.49 6.18 -13.86
C ILE A 258 -7.79 5.48 -14.25
N ILE A 259 -8.87 6.24 -14.47
CA ILE A 259 -10.15 5.70 -14.93
C ILE A 259 -10.07 5.25 -16.38
N VAL A 260 -9.38 6.01 -17.24
CA VAL A 260 -9.15 5.65 -18.64
C VAL A 260 -8.36 4.35 -18.74
N HIS A 261 -7.25 4.23 -18.04
CA HIS A 261 -6.40 3.04 -18.07
C HIS A 261 -7.06 1.83 -17.40
N SER A 262 -7.79 2.05 -16.31
CA SER A 262 -8.59 0.98 -15.70
C SER A 262 -9.62 0.42 -16.68
N ASN A 263 -10.35 1.28 -17.38
CA ASN A 263 -11.32 0.85 -18.38
C ASN A 263 -10.67 0.12 -19.58
N TYR A 264 -9.45 0.49 -19.96
CA TYR A 264 -8.68 -0.23 -20.98
C TYR A 264 -8.40 -1.68 -20.54
N TRP A 265 -7.84 -1.89 -19.34
CA TRP A 265 -7.53 -3.23 -18.83
C TRP A 265 -8.78 -4.07 -18.56
N ARG A 266 -9.84 -3.45 -18.03
CA ARG A 266 -11.16 -4.08 -17.86
C ARG A 266 -11.73 -4.56 -19.19
N GLY A 267 -11.70 -3.72 -20.23
CA GLY A 267 -12.18 -4.07 -21.56
C GLY A 267 -11.42 -5.24 -22.18
N ARG A 268 -10.10 -5.31 -22.00
CA ARG A 268 -9.28 -6.45 -22.45
C ARG A 268 -9.66 -7.78 -21.81
N ARG A 269 -10.31 -7.74 -20.64
CA ARG A 269 -10.81 -8.91 -19.91
C ARG A 269 -12.32 -9.13 -20.08
N GLY A 270 -12.98 -8.36 -20.95
CA GLY A 270 -14.43 -8.44 -21.17
C GLY A 270 -15.27 -7.86 -20.03
N LEU A 271 -14.68 -7.05 -19.14
CA LEU A 271 -15.39 -6.41 -18.04
C LEU A 271 -15.99 -5.07 -18.48
N GLY A 272 -17.12 -4.70 -17.87
CA GLY A 272 -17.76 -3.40 -18.08
C GLY A 272 -16.92 -2.23 -17.51
N ARG A 273 -17.21 -1.01 -18.00
CA ARG A 273 -16.56 0.22 -17.51
C ARG A 273 -16.83 0.45 -16.02
N LEU A 274 -15.90 1.13 -15.35
CA LEU A 274 -16.07 1.59 -13.97
C LEU A 274 -17.26 2.55 -13.86
N GLN A 275 -18.05 2.34 -12.81
CA GLN A 275 -19.12 3.25 -12.40
C GLN A 275 -18.50 4.27 -11.44
N VAL A 276 -18.29 5.49 -11.93
CA VAL A 276 -17.83 6.61 -11.11
C VAL A 276 -19.07 7.34 -10.61
N GLY A 277 -19.29 7.37 -9.29
CA GLY A 277 -20.40 8.14 -8.72
C GLY A 277 -20.26 9.61 -9.08
N THR A 278 -21.34 10.23 -9.57
CA THR A 278 -21.42 11.69 -9.67
C THR A 278 -21.52 12.24 -8.26
N ALA A 279 -20.42 12.80 -7.75
CA ALA A 279 -20.42 13.55 -6.51
C ALA A 279 -21.19 14.88 -6.67
#